data_AF-A0A2E1H4B2-F1
#
_entry.id   AF-A0A2E1H4B2-F1
#
_cell.length_a   1.000
_cell.length_b   1.000
_cell.length_c   1.000
_cell.angle_alpha   90.00
_cell.angle_beta   90.00
_cell.angle_gamma   90.00
#
_symmetry.space_group_name_H-M   'P 1'
#
loop_
_entity.id
_entity.type
_entity.pdbx_description
1 polymer ?
#
loop_
_entity_poly.entity_id
_entity_poly.type
_entity_poly.pdbx_seq_one_letter_code
_entity_poly.pdbx_strand_id
1 'polypeptide(L)'
;MRLLAPIIFLCLAAGCGKGVAPLTNVIVSAEVGVMRHGASEAASELYGGESTASSPDLFSMGREAIICDTPSRLLVKVPDAIGQVFTTAVRSTTAPNKEITFSVVQRNGEELKVLTSLSVNDNKWHPIQVHPNGDGELLLNASYTMPSAASDAGPEIAWATPNFSPSVHPPQSDVLFISIDTLRSASLSQAPFLSKLMATGRQYTNAYSPSNWTLPAFASVVSGLTPQQHGAGRGTFAEVAGGQVDKRDFMSLADVPTFAEAFGDAGYATAFIHQNPFLESWTNIQQGFEMYARTADRVDSSQQLATTWWSANSHRARLLMLHFMEPHWPYSGEDDAQKYFGKDISDFFILDNTPQQRRDFFAVDENIKDAVHAAYNAQIRHLDKQLELTLTELSKTSSDYVVVIHVDHGEELWDQGSFEHGHTFADCVVKVPLAIIHAGNIEAGQISKPVAAHHIGTYLLEHLDIENSMPASALGDNPNADLSVTSTHSLYRSDIGGKTIHADGSYSVINHQQLEYNGKPIEVPADVLATLRQLGYSDD
;
A
#
# COMPACT_ATOMS: atom_id res chain seq x y z
N MET A 1 -20.73 12.30 -6.79
CA MET A 1 -20.41 12.53 -8.22
C MET A 1 -19.10 13.29 -8.23
N ARG A 2 -17.98 12.64 -8.58
CA ARG A 2 -16.62 13.23 -8.49
C ARG A 2 -16.58 14.58 -9.22
N LEU A 3 -16.03 15.62 -8.58
CA LEU A 3 -15.31 16.69 -9.28
C LEU A 3 -13.85 16.24 -9.38
N LEU A 4 -13.60 15.20 -10.20
CA LEU A 4 -12.26 15.06 -10.79
C LEU A 4 -12.05 16.34 -11.60
N ALA A 5 -11.08 17.16 -11.25
CA ALA A 5 -10.67 18.24 -12.12
C ALA A 5 -10.29 17.61 -13.47
N PRO A 6 -11.01 17.92 -14.57
CA PRO A 6 -10.71 17.31 -15.86
C PRO A 6 -9.35 17.84 -16.33
N ILE A 7 -8.34 16.96 -16.35
CA ILE A 7 -7.04 17.23 -16.98
C ILE A 7 -7.29 17.25 -18.48
N ILE A 8 -7.27 18.45 -19.06
CA ILE A 8 -7.41 18.66 -20.51
C ILE A 8 -6.01 18.84 -21.09
N PHE A 9 -5.59 17.87 -21.91
CA PHE A 9 -4.34 17.94 -22.67
C PHE A 9 -4.53 18.83 -23.89
N LEU A 10 -3.69 19.87 -24.04
CA LEU A 10 -3.61 20.67 -25.26
C LEU A 10 -2.14 20.84 -25.65
N CYS A 11 -1.69 20.12 -26.68
CA CYS A 11 -0.43 20.39 -27.36
C CYS A 11 -0.65 21.55 -28.35
N LEU A 12 -0.11 22.73 -28.07
CA LEU A 12 -0.03 23.81 -29.06
C LEU A 12 1.21 23.62 -29.94
N ALA A 13 1.02 22.95 -31.08
CA ALA A 13 1.87 23.16 -32.25
C ALA A 13 1.33 24.37 -33.04
N ALA A 14 2.22 25.29 -33.41
CA ALA A 14 1.84 26.48 -34.17
C ALA A 14 1.33 26.11 -35.58
N GLY A 15 0.08 26.47 -35.92
CA GLY A 15 -0.47 26.34 -37.27
C GLY A 15 -1.97 26.70 -37.40
N CYS A 16 -2.31 27.57 -38.35
CA CYS A 16 -3.62 28.22 -38.56
C CYS A 16 -4.82 27.29 -38.89
N GLY A 17 -6.05 27.70 -38.49
CA GLY A 17 -7.30 27.25 -39.14
C GLY A 17 -8.59 27.52 -38.32
N LYS A 18 -9.62 28.12 -38.95
CA LYS A 18 -10.90 28.55 -38.34
C LYS A 18 -11.97 27.44 -38.24
N GLY A 19 -12.84 27.49 -37.23
CA GLY A 19 -14.18 26.85 -37.22
C GLY A 19 -14.76 26.64 -35.81
N VAL A 20 -16.03 27.00 -35.60
CA VAL A 20 -16.76 26.92 -34.31
C VAL A 20 -17.82 25.81 -34.31
N ALA A 21 -18.00 25.16 -33.15
CA ALA A 21 -19.16 24.40 -32.59
C ALA A 21 -18.95 22.88 -32.37
N PRO A 22 -19.72 22.21 -31.48
CA PRO A 22 -19.93 22.44 -30.04
C PRO A 22 -19.54 21.22 -29.16
N LEU A 23 -19.57 21.43 -27.85
CA LEU A 23 -19.45 20.51 -26.69
C LEU A 23 -19.48 18.98 -26.93
N THR A 24 -18.61 18.30 -26.18
CA THR A 24 -18.42 16.84 -25.94
C THR A 24 -17.34 16.14 -26.78
N ASN A 25 -16.41 15.51 -26.05
CA ASN A 25 -15.30 14.64 -26.48
C ASN A 25 -14.12 15.32 -27.19
N VAL A 26 -12.90 14.78 -26.96
CA VAL A 26 -11.64 14.81 -27.77
C VAL A 26 -10.46 14.65 -26.78
N ILE A 27 -9.83 13.47 -26.69
CA ILE A 27 -8.80 12.84 -27.55
C ILE A 27 -7.38 13.37 -27.25
N VAL A 28 -6.56 12.43 -26.76
CA VAL A 28 -5.11 12.48 -26.58
C VAL A 28 -4.41 12.56 -27.93
N SER A 29 -3.45 13.48 -28.09
CA SER A 29 -2.51 13.43 -29.21
C SER A 29 -1.10 13.90 -28.79
N ALA A 30 -0.36 12.99 -28.16
CA ALA A 30 1.08 12.78 -28.27
C ALA A 30 1.42 11.58 -27.38
N GLU A 31 2.44 10.80 -27.74
CA GLU A 31 2.95 9.64 -26.98
C GLU A 31 3.48 10.09 -25.60
N VAL A 32 2.59 10.39 -24.66
CA VAL A 32 2.93 10.63 -23.26
C VAL A 32 2.58 9.35 -22.54
N GLY A 33 3.58 8.50 -22.32
CA GLY A 33 3.44 7.35 -21.46
C GLY A 33 3.09 7.83 -20.05
N VAL A 34 1.87 7.54 -19.58
CA VAL A 34 1.61 7.51 -18.14
C VAL A 34 2.32 6.26 -17.63
N MET A 35 3.61 6.39 -17.33
CA MET A 35 4.39 5.31 -16.73
C MET A 35 4.15 5.34 -15.23
N ARG A 36 3.40 4.36 -14.73
CA ARG A 36 3.37 3.99 -13.30
C ARG A 36 4.69 3.28 -12.99
N HIS A 37 5.80 4.00 -12.93
CA HIS A 37 7.07 3.39 -12.51
C HIS A 37 7.10 3.25 -10.99
N GLY A 38 6.87 2.01 -10.52
CA GLY A 38 7.71 1.47 -9.45
C GLY A 38 9.05 1.15 -10.10
N ALA A 39 10.07 1.94 -9.83
CA ALA A 39 11.44 1.59 -10.16
C ALA A 39 12.16 1.33 -8.84
N SER A 40 12.87 0.21 -8.77
CA SER A 40 13.85 -0.08 -7.73
C SER A 40 15.01 0.91 -7.81
N GLU A 41 14.86 2.13 -7.28
CA GLU A 41 15.97 3.06 -7.13
C GLU A 41 16.68 2.79 -5.81
N ALA A 42 17.99 2.52 -5.89
CA ALA A 42 18.82 2.23 -4.73
C ALA A 42 18.76 3.39 -3.71
N ALA A 43 18.61 3.03 -2.44
CA ALA A 43 18.45 3.90 -1.27
C ALA A 43 19.42 5.10 -1.15
N SER A 44 20.55 5.09 -1.85
CA SER A 44 21.60 6.09 -1.75
C SER A 44 21.19 7.47 -2.25
N GLU A 45 20.10 7.59 -3.02
CA GLU A 45 19.83 8.81 -3.80
C GLU A 45 19.09 9.91 -3.02
N LEU A 46 18.47 9.60 -1.87
CA LEU A 46 17.88 10.62 -1.00
C LEU A 46 18.87 11.26 -0.02
N TYR A 47 19.95 10.57 0.36
CA TYR A 47 20.75 10.90 1.53
C TYR A 47 22.21 11.17 1.16
N GLY A 48 22.58 12.46 1.05
CA GLY A 48 23.95 12.90 0.76
C GLY A 48 24.94 12.68 1.90
N GLY A 49 25.27 11.43 2.21
CA GLY A 49 26.33 11.05 3.13
C GLY A 49 27.11 9.85 2.60
N GLU A 50 28.42 9.80 2.86
CA GLU A 50 29.21 8.59 2.61
C GLU A 50 28.53 7.38 3.26
N SER A 51 28.42 6.29 2.50
CA SER A 51 27.96 4.97 2.93
C SER A 51 28.55 4.58 4.28
N THR A 52 27.85 4.88 5.37
CA THR A 52 27.98 4.17 6.64
C THR A 52 27.08 2.93 6.57
N ALA A 53 27.41 1.91 7.35
CA ALA A 53 26.78 0.58 7.36
C ALA A 53 25.31 0.55 7.84
N SER A 54 24.54 1.59 7.57
CA SER A 54 23.16 1.82 8.03
C SER A 54 22.36 2.63 7.01
N SER A 55 22.52 2.39 5.70
CA SER A 55 21.51 2.83 4.73
C SER A 55 20.30 1.90 4.85
N PRO A 56 19.05 2.39 4.70
CA PRO A 56 17.91 1.49 4.62
C PRO A 56 18.13 0.63 3.38
N ASP A 57 18.13 -0.69 3.54
CA ASP A 57 18.13 -1.62 2.41
C ASP A 57 16.78 -1.44 1.67
N LEU A 58 16.71 -0.45 0.79
CA LEU A 58 15.54 -0.04 0.02
C LEU A 58 15.51 -0.84 -1.27
N PHE A 59 14.46 -1.61 -1.48
CA PHE A 59 14.26 -2.37 -2.72
C PHE A 59 13.55 -1.53 -3.77
N SER A 60 12.54 -0.75 -3.39
CA SER A 60 11.88 0.17 -4.31
C SER A 60 11.34 1.40 -3.57
N MET A 61 11.26 2.52 -4.28
CA MET A 61 10.57 3.70 -3.80
C MET A 61 9.97 4.43 -4.99
N GLY A 62 8.65 4.57 -4.96
CA GLY A 62 7.88 5.20 -6.01
C GLY A 62 7.15 6.45 -5.52
N ARG A 63 6.91 7.35 -6.47
CA ARG A 63 5.84 8.35 -6.41
C ARG A 63 5.06 8.22 -7.71
N GLU A 64 3.73 8.30 -7.66
CA GLU A 64 2.97 8.40 -8.90
C GLU A 64 3.35 9.70 -9.61
N ALA A 65 3.67 9.60 -10.91
CA ALA A 65 4.22 10.72 -11.65
C ALA A 65 3.85 10.69 -13.14
N ILE A 66 3.81 11.89 -13.73
CA ILE A 66 3.70 12.13 -15.16
C ILE A 66 5.13 12.27 -15.71
N ILE A 67 5.48 11.40 -16.64
CA ILE A 67 6.78 11.41 -17.32
C ILE A 67 6.65 12.17 -18.64
N CYS A 68 7.57 13.09 -18.92
CA CYS A 68 7.60 13.84 -20.18
C CYS A 68 9.01 14.38 -20.49
N ASP A 69 9.26 14.73 -21.74
CA ASP A 69 10.52 15.36 -22.15
C ASP A 69 10.49 16.87 -21.97
N THR A 70 11.66 17.46 -21.73
CA THR A 70 11.80 18.93 -21.76
C THR A 70 11.99 19.46 -23.18
N PRO A 71 11.50 20.67 -23.53
CA PRO A 71 10.58 21.48 -22.73
C PRO A 71 9.16 20.90 -22.75
N SER A 72 8.48 20.95 -21.61
CA SER A 72 7.09 20.53 -21.48
C SER A 72 6.26 21.56 -20.71
N ARG A 73 4.95 21.46 -20.91
CA ARG A 73 3.95 22.23 -20.18
C ARG A 73 2.75 21.35 -19.88
N LEU A 74 2.42 21.21 -18.60
CA LEU A 74 1.18 20.57 -18.14
C LEU A 74 0.21 21.65 -17.67
N LEU A 75 -1.08 21.44 -17.94
CA LEU A 75 -2.16 22.32 -17.51
C LEU A 75 -2.95 21.62 -16.41
N VAL A 76 -3.05 22.26 -15.25
CA VAL A 76 -3.84 21.76 -14.12
C VAL A 76 -4.93 22.78 -13.80
N LYS A 77 -6.19 22.36 -13.72
CA LYS A 77 -7.27 23.25 -13.28
C LYS A 77 -7.24 23.38 -11.77
N VAL A 78 -7.32 24.61 -11.28
CA VAL A 78 -7.52 24.87 -9.85
C VAL A 78 -8.99 24.59 -9.53
N PRO A 79 -9.31 23.67 -8.61
CA PRO A 79 -10.68 23.44 -8.18
C PRO A 79 -11.28 24.72 -7.56
N ASP A 80 -12.59 24.92 -7.71
CA ASP A 80 -13.34 26.07 -7.20
C ASP A 80 -13.39 26.05 -5.64
N ALA A 81 -12.29 26.34 -4.95
CA ALA A 81 -12.27 26.55 -3.51
C ALA A 81 -11.22 27.60 -3.10
N ILE A 82 -11.62 28.51 -2.21
CA ILE A 82 -10.78 29.61 -1.73
C ILE A 82 -9.72 29.06 -0.77
N GLY A 83 -8.47 29.49 -0.98
CA GLY A 83 -7.36 29.16 -0.10
C GLY A 83 -7.01 27.69 -0.20
N GLN A 84 -6.53 27.26 -1.37
CA GLN A 84 -5.92 25.95 -1.54
C GLN A 84 -4.39 26.05 -1.51
N VAL A 85 -3.76 24.93 -1.18
CA VAL A 85 -2.34 24.68 -1.35
C VAL A 85 -2.21 23.69 -2.49
N PHE A 86 -1.42 24.05 -3.49
CA PHE A 86 -1.02 23.13 -4.54
C PHE A 86 0.32 22.51 -4.17
N THR A 87 0.39 21.18 -4.17
CA THR A 87 1.63 20.43 -3.94
C THR A 87 1.92 19.48 -5.09
N THR A 88 3.19 19.37 -5.46
CA THR A 88 3.72 18.38 -6.40
C THR A 88 5.21 18.16 -6.07
N ALA A 89 5.92 17.37 -6.86
CA ALA A 89 7.37 17.27 -6.80
C ALA A 89 7.92 17.07 -8.21
N VAL A 90 9.18 17.43 -8.43
CA VAL A 90 9.84 17.34 -9.74
C VAL A 90 11.17 16.63 -9.64
N ARG A 91 11.57 15.93 -10.70
CA ARG A 91 12.93 15.39 -10.87
C ARG A 91 13.34 15.23 -12.33
N SER A 92 14.65 15.15 -12.57
CA SER A 92 15.23 14.61 -13.81
C SER A 92 15.24 13.08 -13.75
N THR A 93 14.85 12.38 -14.82
CA THR A 93 14.93 10.91 -14.88
C THR A 93 16.13 10.40 -15.68
N THR A 94 16.70 11.22 -16.56
CA THR A 94 17.66 10.76 -17.59
C THR A 94 19.08 11.30 -17.43
N ALA A 95 19.35 12.30 -16.56
CA ALA A 95 20.73 12.70 -16.28
C ALA A 95 20.91 13.57 -15.01
N PRO A 96 21.85 13.24 -14.11
CA PRO A 96 22.51 14.23 -13.26
C PRO A 96 23.42 15.14 -14.12
N ASN A 97 23.57 16.41 -13.75
CA ASN A 97 24.40 17.47 -14.37
C ASN A 97 23.83 18.28 -15.56
N LYS A 98 22.55 18.11 -15.91
CA LYS A 98 21.85 19.05 -16.80
C LYS A 98 20.90 19.90 -15.95
N GLU A 99 21.10 21.22 -15.96
CA GLU A 99 20.22 22.12 -15.21
C GLU A 99 18.88 22.26 -15.93
N ILE A 100 17.81 21.80 -15.27
CA ILE A 100 16.44 21.87 -15.73
C ILE A 100 15.70 22.85 -14.84
N THR A 101 15.01 23.81 -15.45
CA THR A 101 14.18 24.78 -14.73
C THR A 101 12.73 24.34 -14.78
N PHE A 102 12.14 24.15 -13.61
CA PHE A 102 10.72 23.91 -13.38
C PHE A 102 10.05 25.18 -12.89
N SER A 103 8.83 25.47 -13.33
CA SER A 103 8.05 26.59 -12.78
C SER A 103 6.57 26.27 -12.73
N VAL A 104 5.90 26.78 -11.70
CA VAL A 104 4.44 26.76 -11.59
C VAL A 104 3.94 28.18 -11.83
N VAL A 105 3.12 28.35 -12.86
CA VAL A 105 2.60 29.65 -13.27
C VAL A 105 1.08 29.63 -13.18
N GLN A 106 0.50 30.54 -12.42
CA GLN A 106 -0.94 30.74 -12.40
C GLN A 106 -1.38 31.52 -13.64
N ARG A 107 -2.41 31.01 -14.32
CA ARG A 107 -3.09 31.64 -15.45
C ARG A 107 -4.51 32.01 -15.03
N ASN A 108 -4.80 33.31 -15.02
CA ASN A 108 -6.12 33.87 -14.77
C ASN A 108 -6.56 34.68 -16.00
N GLY A 109 -7.20 34.02 -16.97
CA GLY A 109 -7.49 34.63 -18.28
C GLY A 109 -6.19 34.88 -19.08
N GLU A 110 -5.92 36.14 -19.42
CA GLU A 110 -4.68 36.54 -20.10
C GLU A 110 -3.51 36.82 -19.13
N GLU A 111 -3.77 36.94 -17.83
CA GLU A 111 -2.75 37.22 -16.83
C GLU A 111 -1.97 35.96 -16.46
N LEU A 112 -0.64 36.05 -16.49
CA LEU A 112 0.29 34.99 -16.08
C LEU A 112 1.13 35.46 -14.91
N LYS A 113 1.11 34.70 -13.80
CA LYS A 113 1.90 34.97 -12.60
C LYS A 113 2.72 33.75 -12.22
N VAL A 114 4.04 33.88 -12.20
CA VAL A 114 4.93 32.82 -11.71
C VAL A 114 4.75 32.71 -10.18
N LEU A 115 4.29 31.55 -9.71
CA LEU A 115 4.15 31.26 -8.29
C LEU A 115 5.45 30.72 -7.69
N THR A 116 6.19 29.91 -8.46
CA THR A 116 7.51 29.41 -8.08
C THR A 116 8.33 29.05 -9.32
N SER A 117 9.66 29.04 -9.15
CA SER A 117 10.62 28.56 -10.14
C SER A 117 11.78 27.89 -9.42
N LEU A 118 12.17 26.72 -9.87
CA LEU A 118 13.23 25.89 -9.29
C LEU A 118 14.14 25.38 -10.40
N SER A 119 15.45 25.50 -10.24
CA SER A 119 16.43 24.83 -11.10
C SER A 119 16.99 23.62 -10.37
N VAL A 120 16.98 22.46 -11.02
CA VAL A 120 17.51 21.20 -10.50
C VAL A 120 18.55 20.66 -11.46
N ASN A 121 19.59 20.03 -10.92
CA ASN A 121 20.68 19.43 -11.69
C ASN A 121 21.03 18.01 -11.21
N ASP A 122 20.19 17.44 -10.35
CA ASP A 122 20.29 16.08 -9.85
C ASP A 122 19.03 15.28 -10.27
N ASN A 123 18.99 14.02 -9.89
CA ASN A 123 17.86 13.10 -10.12
C ASN A 123 16.93 12.96 -8.89
N LYS A 124 17.06 13.85 -7.90
CA LYS A 124 16.29 13.76 -6.65
C LYS A 124 14.90 14.37 -6.82
N TRP A 125 13.96 13.91 -6.02
CA TRP A 125 12.65 14.55 -5.91
C TRP A 125 12.77 15.88 -5.16
N HIS A 126 12.35 16.96 -5.81
CA HIS A 126 12.25 18.28 -5.22
C HIS A 126 10.78 18.67 -5.04
N PRO A 127 10.29 18.82 -3.79
CA PRO A 127 8.90 19.19 -3.55
C PRO A 127 8.65 20.63 -3.99
N ILE A 128 7.48 20.85 -4.58
CA ILE A 128 6.96 22.18 -4.93
C ILE A 128 5.65 22.37 -4.19
N GLN A 129 5.57 23.45 -3.44
CA GLN A 129 4.35 23.90 -2.78
C GLN A 129 4.09 25.36 -3.17
N VAL A 130 2.88 25.66 -3.63
CA VAL A 130 2.44 27.03 -3.93
C VAL A 130 1.02 27.26 -3.46
N HIS A 131 0.64 28.53 -3.33
CA HIS A 131 -0.71 28.94 -2.99
C HIS A 131 -1.34 29.66 -4.19
N PRO A 132 -2.21 28.98 -4.97
CA PRO A 132 -2.96 29.61 -6.05
C PRO A 132 -3.90 30.67 -5.47
N ASN A 133 -3.95 31.83 -6.13
CA ASN A 133 -4.86 32.91 -5.73
C ASN A 133 -6.16 32.82 -6.53
N GLY A 134 -7.19 32.18 -5.96
CA GLY A 134 -8.51 32.05 -6.57
C GLY A 134 -8.57 31.02 -7.70
N ASP A 135 -9.69 31.03 -8.42
CA ASP A 135 -9.99 30.08 -9.50
C ASP A 135 -9.13 30.36 -10.74
N GLY A 136 -8.83 29.33 -11.53
CA GLY A 136 -8.01 29.47 -12.73
C GLY A 136 -7.27 28.18 -13.09
N GLU A 137 -6.10 28.32 -13.72
CA GLU A 137 -5.28 27.18 -14.12
C GLU A 137 -3.83 27.37 -13.69
N LEU A 138 -3.15 26.27 -13.39
CA LEU A 138 -1.70 26.23 -13.18
C LEU A 138 -1.04 25.63 -14.43
N LEU A 139 -0.03 26.32 -14.93
CA LEU A 139 0.89 25.84 -15.95
C LEU A 139 2.15 25.32 -15.24
N LEU A 140 2.35 24.00 -15.30
CA LEU A 140 3.56 23.35 -14.83
C LEU A 140 4.53 23.28 -15.99
N ASN A 141 5.52 24.18 -16.02
CA ASN A 141 6.49 24.24 -17.10
C ASN A 141 7.78 23.57 -16.66
N ALA A 142 8.39 22.85 -17.59
CA ALA A 142 9.78 22.45 -17.47
C ALA A 142 10.54 22.87 -18.73
N SER A 143 11.74 23.38 -18.55
CA SER A 143 12.59 23.85 -19.65
C SER A 143 14.04 23.49 -19.38
N TYR A 144 14.74 23.14 -20.45
CA TYR A 144 16.17 22.92 -20.46
C TYR A 144 16.81 23.91 -21.45
N THR A 145 17.88 24.58 -21.04
CA THR A 145 18.59 25.50 -21.93
C THR A 145 19.57 24.71 -22.79
N MET A 146 19.23 24.48 -24.07
CA MET A 146 20.13 23.88 -25.06
C MET A 146 21.39 24.73 -25.31
N PRO A 147 22.54 24.11 -25.65
CA PRO A 147 23.49 24.75 -26.54
C PRO A 147 22.92 24.75 -27.98
N SER A 148 22.27 25.85 -28.37
CA SER A 148 22.12 26.34 -29.76
C SER A 148 21.30 25.59 -30.85
N ALA A 149 20.70 24.41 -30.63
CA ALA A 149 19.86 23.76 -31.66
C ALA A 149 18.44 23.45 -31.15
N ALA A 150 17.42 23.76 -31.95
CA ALA A 150 16.00 23.81 -31.54
C ALA A 150 15.18 22.54 -31.87
N SER A 151 15.81 21.38 -32.08
CA SER A 151 15.13 20.18 -32.60
C SER A 151 15.18 18.93 -31.72
N ASP A 152 15.94 18.91 -30.64
CA ASP A 152 16.11 17.70 -29.83
C ASP A 152 15.29 17.80 -28.55
N ALA A 153 14.51 16.74 -28.27
CA ALA A 153 13.92 16.55 -26.95
C ALA A 153 15.04 16.62 -25.89
N GLY A 154 14.86 17.50 -24.92
CA GLY A 154 15.75 17.63 -23.77
C GLY A 154 15.60 16.45 -22.82
N PRO A 155 16.26 16.50 -21.64
CA PRO A 155 16.11 15.45 -20.64
C PRO A 155 14.65 15.12 -20.32
N GLU A 156 14.36 13.83 -20.18
CA GLU A 156 13.12 13.33 -19.59
C GLU A 156 13.06 13.70 -18.11
N ILE A 157 11.87 14.06 -17.67
CA ILE A 157 11.56 14.53 -16.33
C ILE A 157 10.30 13.84 -15.80
N ALA A 158 10.13 13.93 -14.48
CA ALA A 158 8.92 13.48 -13.81
C ALA A 158 8.28 14.61 -12.99
N TRP A 159 6.97 14.75 -13.10
CA TRP A 159 6.13 15.53 -12.19
C TRP A 159 5.31 14.57 -11.33
N ALA A 160 5.49 14.58 -10.01
CA ALA A 160 4.64 13.79 -9.12
C ALA A 160 3.18 14.26 -9.24
N THR A 161 2.22 13.35 -9.03
CA THR A 161 0.78 13.63 -9.15
C THR A 161 0.42 14.93 -8.42
N PRO A 162 -0.11 15.95 -9.12
CA PRO A 162 -0.45 17.21 -8.49
C PRO A 162 -1.61 17.03 -7.51
N ASN A 163 -1.48 17.59 -6.32
CA ASN A 163 -2.51 17.55 -5.28
C ASN A 163 -2.93 18.97 -4.87
N PHE A 164 -4.22 19.14 -4.55
CA PHE A 164 -4.77 20.35 -3.95
C PHE A 164 -5.31 20.02 -2.57
N SER A 165 -4.84 20.74 -1.55
CA SER A 165 -5.35 20.64 -0.19
C SER A 165 -5.88 21.99 0.29
N PRO A 166 -6.74 22.03 1.33
CA PRO A 166 -7.12 23.29 1.98
C PRO A 166 -5.91 24.03 2.58
N SER A 167 -5.93 25.37 2.61
CA SER A 167 -4.88 26.25 3.17
C SER A 167 -4.92 26.38 4.69
N VAL A 168 -6.06 26.06 5.29
CA VAL A 168 -6.22 25.99 6.74
C VAL A 168 -6.68 24.57 7.03
N HIS A 169 -5.78 23.77 7.60
CA HIS A 169 -6.17 22.50 8.19
C HIS A 169 -6.75 22.80 9.58
N PRO A 170 -7.98 22.39 9.91
CA PRO A 170 -8.29 22.16 11.31
C PRO A 170 -7.24 21.17 11.86
N PRO A 171 -6.84 21.27 13.14
CA PRO A 171 -5.90 20.32 13.72
C PRO A 171 -6.49 18.91 13.56
N GLN A 172 -5.83 18.13 12.70
CA GLN A 172 -6.18 16.76 12.37
C GLN A 172 -5.11 15.87 12.99
N SER A 173 -5.54 14.84 13.71
CA SER A 173 -4.63 13.91 14.39
C SER A 173 -3.80 13.15 13.34
N ASP A 174 -2.52 12.95 13.61
CA ASP A 174 -1.71 12.08 12.77
C ASP A 174 -2.18 10.63 12.88
N VAL A 175 -1.87 9.80 11.89
CA VAL A 175 -2.24 8.38 11.85
C VAL A 175 -1.00 7.52 11.61
N LEU A 176 -0.75 6.62 12.57
CA LEU A 176 0.21 5.53 12.46
C LEU A 176 -0.56 4.22 12.26
N PHE A 177 -0.55 3.69 11.05
CA PHE A 177 -1.18 2.42 10.73
C PHE A 177 -0.12 1.32 10.70
N ILE A 178 -0.11 0.47 11.72
CA ILE A 178 0.81 -0.66 11.82
C ILE A 178 0.12 -1.93 11.33
N SER A 179 0.65 -2.54 10.28
CA SER A 179 0.23 -3.86 9.80
C SER A 179 1.35 -4.87 10.04
N ILE A 180 0.99 -6.05 10.52
CA ILE A 180 1.93 -7.14 10.80
C ILE A 180 1.48 -8.37 10.00
N ASP A 181 2.41 -8.99 9.29
CA ASP A 181 2.16 -10.20 8.51
C ASP A 181 2.10 -11.44 9.42
N THR A 182 1.18 -12.37 9.18
CA THR A 182 1.05 -13.70 9.84
C THR A 182 0.86 -13.75 11.38
N LEU A 183 0.74 -12.63 12.11
CA LEU A 183 0.64 -12.66 13.58
C LEU A 183 -0.66 -13.32 14.09
N ARG A 184 -0.58 -14.60 14.44
CA ARG A 184 -1.70 -15.35 15.04
C ARG A 184 -2.27 -14.68 16.29
N SER A 185 -3.60 -14.58 16.37
CA SER A 185 -4.31 -14.07 17.55
C SER A 185 -3.94 -14.82 18.84
N ALA A 186 -3.77 -16.14 18.76
CA ALA A 186 -3.36 -16.98 19.90
C ALA A 186 -1.93 -16.71 20.40
N SER A 187 -1.07 -16.13 19.55
CA SER A 187 0.34 -15.86 19.85
C SER A 187 0.61 -14.44 20.31
N LEU A 188 -0.42 -13.59 20.42
CA LEU A 188 -0.29 -12.19 20.88
C LEU A 188 0.38 -12.08 22.27
N SER A 189 0.25 -13.10 23.11
CA SER A 189 0.93 -13.18 24.42
C SER A 189 2.47 -13.15 24.33
N GLN A 190 3.05 -13.43 23.16
CA GLN A 190 4.49 -13.31 22.90
C GLN A 190 4.92 -11.87 22.59
N ALA A 191 3.98 -10.95 22.39
CA ALA A 191 4.19 -9.53 22.11
C ALA A 191 3.68 -8.67 23.28
N PRO A 192 4.40 -8.59 24.42
CA PRO A 192 3.95 -7.87 25.61
C PRO A 192 3.78 -6.36 25.40
N PHE A 193 4.64 -5.70 24.62
CA PHE A 193 4.49 -4.27 24.32
C PHE A 193 3.22 -4.03 23.50
N LEU A 194 3.01 -4.80 22.42
CA LEU A 194 1.83 -4.70 21.57
C LEU A 194 0.55 -4.99 22.37
N SER A 195 0.55 -6.05 23.18
CA SER A 195 -0.58 -6.39 24.05
C SER A 195 -0.95 -5.23 24.98
N LYS A 196 0.05 -4.60 25.59
CA LYS A 196 -0.14 -3.46 26.48
C LYS A 196 -0.63 -2.22 25.73
N LEU A 197 -0.07 -1.93 24.56
CA LEU A 197 -0.48 -0.81 23.71
C LEU A 197 -1.93 -0.98 23.24
N MET A 198 -2.28 -2.16 22.71
CA MET A 198 -3.66 -2.45 22.31
C MET A 198 -4.64 -2.25 23.47
N ALA A 199 -4.23 -2.53 24.71
CA ALA A 199 -5.09 -2.43 25.90
C ALA A 199 -5.39 -0.99 26.34
N THR A 200 -4.69 0.01 25.79
CA THR A 200 -4.98 1.43 26.03
C THR A 200 -6.04 1.99 25.08
N GLY A 201 -6.46 1.22 24.06
CA GLY A 201 -7.51 1.59 23.13
C GLY A 201 -8.61 0.54 23.02
N ARG A 202 -9.32 0.58 21.89
CA ARG A 202 -10.41 -0.35 21.59
C ARG A 202 -9.85 -1.57 20.86
N GLN A 203 -9.94 -2.74 21.49
CA GLN A 203 -9.52 -4.02 20.93
C GLN A 203 -10.71 -4.80 20.37
N TYR A 204 -10.51 -5.48 19.25
CA TYR A 204 -11.49 -6.40 18.67
C TYR A 204 -10.97 -7.83 18.81
N THR A 205 -11.55 -8.60 19.72
CA THR A 205 -11.05 -9.95 20.08
C THR A 205 -11.53 -11.04 19.13
N ASN A 206 -12.53 -10.73 18.31
CA ASN A 206 -13.06 -11.59 17.25
C ASN A 206 -13.01 -10.86 15.89
N ALA A 207 -11.86 -10.26 15.59
CA ALA A 207 -11.59 -9.73 14.25
C ALA A 207 -11.14 -10.86 13.31
N TYR A 208 -11.66 -10.84 12.09
CA TYR A 208 -11.35 -11.82 11.05
C TYR A 208 -10.85 -11.15 9.78
N SER A 209 -9.76 -11.68 9.22
CA SER A 209 -9.22 -11.27 7.93
C SER A 209 -10.17 -11.66 6.80
N PRO A 210 -10.39 -10.77 5.81
CA PRO A 210 -11.21 -11.07 4.64
C PRO A 210 -10.53 -12.02 3.64
N SER A 211 -9.28 -12.40 3.87
CA SER A 211 -8.63 -13.46 3.11
C SER A 211 -7.63 -14.22 3.99
N ASN A 212 -6.90 -15.17 3.42
CA ASN A 212 -5.94 -16.00 4.12
C ASN A 212 -4.49 -15.75 3.69
N TRP A 213 -4.24 -14.64 2.99
CA TRP A 213 -2.92 -14.19 2.55
C TRP A 213 -2.92 -12.68 2.27
N THR A 214 -1.72 -12.10 2.18
CA THR A 214 -1.45 -10.65 2.24
C THR A 214 -2.24 -9.82 1.22
N LEU A 215 -2.11 -10.05 -0.09
CA LEU A 215 -2.62 -9.13 -1.12
C LEU A 215 -4.13 -8.84 -1.00
N PRO A 216 -5.03 -9.84 -1.07
CA PRO A 216 -6.47 -9.58 -0.94
C PRO A 216 -6.85 -9.08 0.46
N ALA A 217 -6.15 -9.51 1.52
CA ALA A 217 -6.41 -8.99 2.86
C ALA A 217 -6.13 -7.48 2.93
N PHE A 218 -5.00 -7.05 2.39
CA PHE A 218 -4.58 -5.66 2.38
C PHE A 218 -5.41 -4.80 1.41
N ALA A 219 -5.72 -5.33 0.23
CA ALA A 219 -6.61 -4.70 -0.74
C ALA A 219 -7.98 -4.38 -0.12
N SER A 220 -8.49 -5.27 0.73
CA SER A 220 -9.73 -5.02 1.47
C SER A 220 -9.58 -3.87 2.47
N VAL A 221 -8.46 -3.76 3.19
CA VAL A 221 -8.22 -2.67 4.16
C VAL A 221 -8.21 -1.32 3.47
N VAL A 222 -7.49 -1.21 2.34
CA VAL A 222 -7.32 0.08 1.65
C VAL A 222 -8.56 0.49 0.86
N SER A 223 -9.43 -0.44 0.47
CA SER A 223 -10.64 -0.17 -0.33
C SER A 223 -11.96 -0.22 0.46
N GLY A 224 -11.96 -0.82 1.67
CA GLY A 224 -13.19 -1.09 2.43
C GLY A 224 -14.10 -2.16 1.80
N LEU A 225 -13.61 -2.88 0.78
CA LEU A 225 -14.36 -3.87 0.02
C LEU A 225 -13.90 -5.29 0.34
N THR A 226 -14.72 -6.28 0.06
CA THR A 226 -14.33 -7.71 0.14
C THR A 226 -13.50 -8.15 -1.08
N PRO A 227 -12.81 -9.31 -1.02
CA PRO A 227 -12.04 -9.81 -2.15
C PRO A 227 -12.80 -9.96 -3.46
N GLN A 228 -14.06 -10.41 -3.40
CA GLN A 228 -14.94 -10.53 -4.56
C GLN A 228 -15.22 -9.17 -5.23
N GLN A 229 -15.27 -8.10 -4.44
CA GLN A 229 -15.62 -6.75 -4.92
C GLN A 229 -14.40 -6.00 -5.46
N HIS A 230 -13.23 -6.11 -4.82
CA HIS A 230 -12.04 -5.37 -5.23
C HIS A 230 -11.16 -6.12 -6.25
N GLY A 231 -11.35 -7.44 -6.41
CA GLY A 231 -10.72 -8.26 -7.44
C GLY A 231 -9.26 -8.65 -7.22
N ALA A 232 -8.50 -7.93 -6.37
CA ALA A 232 -7.11 -8.30 -6.03
C ALA A 232 -6.99 -9.74 -5.47
N GLY A 233 -5.97 -10.48 -5.89
CA GLY A 233 -5.69 -11.82 -5.38
C GLY A 233 -5.18 -12.79 -6.47
N ARG A 234 -5.72 -14.01 -6.48
CA ARG A 234 -5.47 -15.04 -7.50
C ARG A 234 -6.72 -15.24 -8.34
N GLY A 235 -6.54 -15.58 -9.61
CA GLY A 235 -7.62 -15.94 -10.53
C GLY A 235 -8.31 -17.27 -10.21
N THR A 236 -9.17 -17.71 -11.13
CA THR A 236 -9.94 -18.95 -11.03
C THR A 236 -9.04 -20.18 -10.97
N PHE A 237 -9.44 -21.20 -10.22
CA PHE A 237 -8.90 -22.54 -10.38
C PHE A 237 -9.44 -23.15 -11.68
N ALA A 238 -8.59 -23.42 -12.69
CA ALA A 238 -9.02 -24.24 -13.82
C ALA A 238 -8.72 -25.72 -13.59
N GLU A 239 -9.62 -26.59 -14.05
CA GLU A 239 -9.37 -28.02 -14.11
C GLU A 239 -8.51 -28.33 -15.33
N VAL A 240 -7.24 -28.69 -15.12
CA VAL A 240 -6.41 -29.27 -16.20
C VAL A 240 -6.71 -30.77 -16.30
N ALA A 241 -7.02 -31.23 -17.53
CA ALA A 241 -7.18 -32.64 -17.81
C ALA A 241 -5.92 -33.43 -17.39
N GLY A 242 -6.09 -34.53 -16.64
CA GLY A 242 -5.00 -35.40 -16.22
C GLY A 242 -4.36 -35.06 -14.87
N GLY A 243 -4.95 -34.17 -14.07
CA GLY A 243 -4.50 -33.88 -12.70
C GLY A 243 -3.25 -33.01 -12.62
N GLN A 244 -2.90 -32.33 -13.71
CA GLN A 244 -1.81 -31.36 -13.73
C GLN A 244 -2.23 -30.02 -13.12
N VAL A 245 -1.19 -29.30 -12.68
CA VAL A 245 -1.26 -28.01 -12.00
C VAL A 245 -1.61 -26.93 -13.01
N ASP A 246 -2.59 -26.07 -12.68
CA ASP A 246 -2.84 -24.84 -13.44
C ASP A 246 -2.13 -23.66 -12.77
N LYS A 247 -1.47 -22.82 -13.56
CA LYS A 247 -0.96 -21.54 -13.06
C LYS A 247 -2.15 -20.59 -13.01
N ARG A 248 -2.41 -20.02 -11.83
CA ARG A 248 -3.44 -18.98 -11.68
C ARG A 248 -2.80 -17.62 -11.91
N ASP A 249 -3.51 -16.74 -12.60
CA ASP A 249 -3.06 -15.36 -12.75
C ASP A 249 -3.12 -14.64 -11.39
N PHE A 250 -2.17 -13.75 -11.16
CA PHE A 250 -2.33 -12.72 -10.15
C PHE A 250 -3.28 -11.64 -10.67
N MET A 251 -4.06 -11.06 -9.76
CA MET A 251 -5.04 -10.04 -10.04
C MET A 251 -4.73 -8.79 -9.22
N SER A 252 -4.69 -7.61 -9.85
CA SER A 252 -4.50 -6.35 -9.14
C SER A 252 -5.77 -5.88 -8.44
N LEU A 253 -5.60 -4.98 -7.48
CA LEU A 253 -6.69 -4.12 -7.02
C LEU A 253 -7.30 -3.38 -8.22
N ALA A 254 -8.61 -3.49 -8.38
CA ALA A 254 -9.35 -2.75 -9.40
C ALA A 254 -9.26 -1.23 -9.18
N ASP A 255 -9.62 -0.43 -10.20
CA ASP A 255 -9.65 1.03 -10.09
C ASP A 255 -10.84 1.48 -9.21
N VAL A 256 -10.71 1.30 -7.88
CA VAL A 256 -11.68 1.67 -6.84
C VAL A 256 -11.09 2.76 -5.93
N PRO A 257 -11.91 3.60 -5.30
CA PRO A 257 -11.41 4.56 -4.31
C PRO A 257 -10.68 3.87 -3.15
N THR A 258 -9.56 4.45 -2.72
CA THR A 258 -8.80 3.99 -1.55
C THR A 258 -8.85 4.97 -0.39
N PHE A 259 -8.64 4.48 0.83
CA PHE A 259 -8.59 5.32 2.02
C PHE A 259 -7.41 6.30 1.97
N ALA A 260 -6.30 5.92 1.33
CA ALA A 260 -5.13 6.78 1.15
C ALA A 260 -5.45 7.98 0.24
N GLU A 261 -6.25 7.78 -0.81
CA GLU A 261 -6.78 8.89 -1.61
C GLU A 261 -7.64 9.83 -0.75
N ALA A 262 -8.55 9.30 0.07
CA ALA A 262 -9.38 10.11 0.95
C ALA A 262 -8.56 10.91 1.99
N PHE A 263 -7.51 10.31 2.56
CA PHE A 263 -6.56 11.03 3.40
C PHE A 263 -5.81 12.12 2.62
N GLY A 264 -5.34 11.83 1.41
CA GLY A 264 -4.69 12.79 0.52
C GLY A 264 -5.58 13.98 0.17
N ASP A 265 -6.86 13.73 -0.15
CA ASP A 265 -7.89 14.73 -0.43
C ASP A 265 -8.20 15.60 0.80
N ALA A 266 -8.14 15.02 2.00
CA ALA A 266 -8.23 15.76 3.26
C ALA A 266 -6.97 16.59 3.58
N GLY A 267 -5.90 16.45 2.78
CA GLY A 267 -4.65 17.18 2.94
C GLY A 267 -3.62 16.49 3.84
N TYR A 268 -3.75 15.20 4.13
CA TYR A 268 -2.73 14.44 4.85
C TYR A 268 -1.55 14.13 3.96
N ALA A 269 -0.32 14.26 4.45
CA ALA A 269 0.82 13.63 3.80
C ALA A 269 0.65 12.12 3.94
N THR A 270 0.71 11.35 2.85
CA THR A 270 0.45 9.90 2.88
C THR A 270 1.69 9.12 2.50
N ALA A 271 2.07 8.15 3.35
CA ALA A 271 3.16 7.23 3.08
C ALA A 271 2.80 5.80 3.44
N PHE A 272 3.29 4.86 2.63
CA PHE A 272 3.30 3.45 2.96
C PHE A 272 4.70 2.87 2.76
N ILE A 273 5.28 2.37 3.86
CA ILE A 273 6.55 1.63 3.87
C ILE A 273 6.24 0.17 4.20
N HIS A 274 6.61 -0.74 3.31
CA HIS A 274 6.29 -2.16 3.43
C HIS A 274 7.49 -3.06 3.16
N GLN A 275 7.33 -4.34 3.50
CA GLN A 275 8.36 -5.37 3.33
C GLN A 275 7.89 -6.51 2.41
N ASN A 276 6.59 -6.61 2.14
CA ASN A 276 6.04 -7.73 1.38
C ASN A 276 5.98 -7.46 -0.15
N PRO A 277 6.52 -8.35 -1.01
CA PRO A 277 6.52 -8.21 -2.48
C PRO A 277 5.11 -8.20 -3.10
N PHE A 278 4.12 -8.82 -2.45
CA PHE A 278 2.73 -8.81 -2.92
C PHE A 278 2.02 -7.48 -2.68
N LEU A 279 2.64 -6.55 -1.95
CA LEU A 279 2.10 -5.21 -1.79
C LEU A 279 2.63 -4.25 -2.85
N GLU A 280 3.71 -4.59 -3.55
CA GLU A 280 4.35 -3.71 -4.53
C GLU A 280 3.41 -3.17 -5.61
N SER A 281 3.89 -2.11 -6.28
CA SER A 281 3.10 -1.28 -7.20
C SER A 281 2.41 -2.00 -8.36
N TRP A 282 2.88 -3.20 -8.72
CA TRP A 282 2.26 -4.05 -9.74
C TRP A 282 0.85 -4.52 -9.34
N THR A 283 0.53 -4.52 -8.05
CA THR A 283 -0.78 -4.92 -7.52
C THR A 283 -1.76 -3.75 -7.33
N ASN A 284 -1.34 -2.52 -7.64
CA ASN A 284 -2.10 -1.27 -7.50
C ASN A 284 -2.42 -0.82 -6.05
N ILE A 285 -1.79 -1.42 -5.02
CA ILE A 285 -1.96 -1.03 -3.61
C ILE A 285 -1.39 0.37 -3.29
N GLN A 286 -0.44 0.86 -4.09
CA GLN A 286 0.17 2.18 -3.94
C GLN A 286 -0.79 3.35 -4.18
N GLN A 287 -1.96 3.11 -4.77
CA GLN A 287 -2.92 4.15 -5.14
C GLN A 287 -3.29 5.03 -3.94
N GLY A 288 -3.04 6.34 -4.06
CA GLY A 288 -3.33 7.36 -3.04
C GLY A 288 -2.17 7.68 -2.09
N PHE A 289 -1.07 6.93 -2.11
CA PHE A 289 0.11 7.23 -1.29
C PHE A 289 1.07 8.19 -2.02
N GLU A 290 1.40 9.33 -1.40
CA GLU A 290 2.39 10.28 -1.92
C GLU A 290 3.82 9.71 -1.89
N MET A 291 4.10 8.83 -0.93
CA MET A 291 5.35 8.06 -0.84
C MET A 291 5.03 6.58 -0.65
N TYR A 292 5.61 5.74 -1.51
CA TYR A 292 5.42 4.31 -1.46
C TYR A 292 6.77 3.62 -1.53
N ALA A 293 7.14 2.81 -0.54
CA ALA A 293 8.48 2.25 -0.44
C ALA A 293 8.50 0.81 0.04
N ARG A 294 9.31 -0.02 -0.63
CA ARG A 294 9.66 -1.37 -0.18
C ARG A 294 11.04 -1.37 0.47
N THR A 295 11.13 -1.82 1.71
CA THR A 295 12.39 -2.04 2.41
C THR A 295 12.67 -3.53 2.57
N ALA A 296 13.88 -3.88 2.97
CA ALA A 296 14.25 -5.25 3.28
C ALA A 296 13.37 -5.87 4.37
N ASP A 297 13.19 -7.18 4.28
CA ASP A 297 12.39 -8.03 5.15
C ASP A 297 13.10 -8.22 6.50
N ARG A 298 13.33 -7.10 7.19
CA ARG A 298 13.89 -6.99 8.54
C ARG A 298 13.18 -5.88 9.27
N VAL A 299 12.74 -6.11 10.51
CA VAL A 299 11.97 -5.11 11.28
C VAL A 299 12.60 -3.71 11.33
N ASP A 300 13.94 -3.61 11.38
CA ASP A 300 14.65 -2.33 11.54
C ASP A 300 14.82 -1.53 10.24
N SER A 301 14.61 -2.14 9.07
CA SER A 301 14.87 -1.54 7.76
C SER A 301 13.99 -0.33 7.44
N SER A 302 12.76 -0.31 7.98
CA SER A 302 11.78 0.75 7.75
C SER A 302 11.96 1.94 8.71
N GLN A 303 12.67 1.77 9.84
CA GLN A 303 12.68 2.74 10.93
C GLN A 303 13.28 4.09 10.53
N GLN A 304 14.43 4.10 9.87
CA GLN A 304 15.08 5.34 9.44
C GLN A 304 14.24 6.08 8.40
N LEU A 305 13.67 5.36 7.44
CA LEU A 305 12.82 5.94 6.41
C LEU A 305 11.54 6.53 7.00
N ALA A 306 10.90 5.77 7.89
CA ALA A 306 9.70 6.18 8.62
C ALA A 306 9.94 7.46 9.42
N THR A 307 10.96 7.49 10.28
CA THR A 307 11.27 8.63 11.16
C THR A 307 11.68 9.87 10.38
N THR A 308 12.43 9.70 9.29
CA THR A 308 12.82 10.81 8.40
C THR A 308 11.61 11.41 7.71
N TRP A 309 10.80 10.57 7.04
CA TRP A 309 9.60 11.03 6.36
C TRP A 309 8.61 11.69 7.33
N TRP A 310 8.43 11.09 8.51
CA TRP A 310 7.56 11.61 9.55
C TRP A 310 8.00 13.02 9.96
N SER A 311 9.28 13.22 10.24
CA SER A 311 9.82 14.53 10.66
C SER A 311 9.70 15.58 9.56
N ALA A 312 10.00 15.22 8.31
CA ALA A 312 9.95 16.12 7.16
C ALA A 312 8.52 16.61 6.84
N ASN A 313 7.49 15.82 7.18
CA ASN A 313 6.10 16.14 6.89
C ASN A 313 5.33 16.71 8.09
N SER A 314 6.00 17.15 9.16
CA SER A 314 5.39 17.71 10.38
C SER A 314 4.61 19.02 10.21
N HIS A 315 4.58 19.58 8.99
CA HIS A 315 3.87 20.82 8.65
C HIS A 315 2.38 20.60 8.29
N ARG A 316 1.94 19.35 8.14
CA ARG A 316 0.54 18.92 7.92
C ARG A 316 0.29 17.58 8.63
N ALA A 317 -0.97 17.18 8.75
CA ALA A 317 -1.30 15.87 9.32
C ALA A 317 -0.73 14.75 8.43
N ARG A 318 -0.34 13.61 9.04
CA ARG A 318 0.36 12.51 8.37
C ARG A 318 -0.42 11.20 8.49
N LEU A 319 -0.54 10.46 7.40
CA LEU A 319 -0.86 9.05 7.39
C LEU A 319 0.42 8.29 7.05
N LEU A 320 0.97 7.58 8.03
CA LEU A 320 2.07 6.66 7.82
C LEU A 320 1.60 5.24 8.07
N MET A 321 1.57 4.45 7.00
CA MET A 321 1.35 3.01 7.07
C MET A 321 2.71 2.31 7.09
N LEU A 322 2.89 1.38 8.03
CA LEU A 322 4.07 0.54 8.16
C LEU A 322 3.62 -0.92 8.12
N HIS A 323 4.21 -1.71 7.23
CA HIS A 323 4.00 -3.15 7.17
C HIS A 323 5.29 -3.88 7.55
N PHE A 324 5.18 -4.81 8.50
CA PHE A 324 6.27 -5.66 8.97
C PHE A 324 6.05 -7.10 8.52
N MET A 325 7.09 -7.71 7.95
CA MET A 325 7.04 -9.08 7.43
C MET A 325 7.05 -10.11 8.57
N GLU A 326 7.80 -9.88 9.65
CA GLU A 326 7.81 -10.80 10.78
C GLU A 326 6.43 -10.88 11.46
N PRO A 327 5.99 -12.06 11.96
CA PRO A 327 6.71 -13.33 12.05
C PRO A 327 6.54 -14.28 10.84
N HIS A 328 6.34 -13.80 9.62
CA HIS A 328 6.19 -14.64 8.42
C HIS A 328 7.42 -15.54 8.20
N TRP A 329 7.21 -16.73 7.63
CA TRP A 329 8.29 -17.65 7.25
C TRP A 329 8.99 -17.19 5.96
N PRO A 330 10.34 -17.13 5.91
CA PRO A 330 11.30 -17.82 6.78
C PRO A 330 11.71 -17.05 8.05
N TYR A 331 12.02 -17.78 9.12
CA TYR A 331 12.32 -17.20 10.44
C TYR A 331 13.80 -16.88 10.68
N SER A 332 14.74 -17.64 10.12
CA SER A 332 16.19 -17.37 10.21
C SER A 332 16.90 -17.21 8.87
N GLY A 333 16.17 -17.26 7.75
CA GLY A 333 16.68 -17.00 6.40
C GLY A 333 16.63 -18.23 5.48
N GLU A 334 17.43 -18.20 4.40
CA GLU A 334 17.40 -19.18 3.29
C GLU A 334 17.62 -20.65 3.75
N ASP A 335 18.34 -20.87 4.84
CA ASP A 335 18.63 -22.22 5.35
C ASP A 335 17.43 -22.89 6.04
N ASP A 336 16.35 -22.17 6.31
CA ASP A 336 15.22 -22.67 7.10
C ASP A 336 14.52 -23.87 6.47
N ALA A 337 14.35 -23.86 5.15
CA ALA A 337 13.78 -24.99 4.41
C ALA A 337 14.58 -26.28 4.66
N GLN A 338 15.90 -26.19 4.52
CA GLN A 338 16.80 -27.32 4.76
C GLN A 338 16.87 -27.70 6.25
N LYS A 339 16.88 -26.71 7.14
CA LYS A 339 16.99 -26.88 8.59
C LYS A 339 15.79 -27.60 9.19
N TYR A 340 14.57 -27.20 8.80
CA TYR A 340 13.34 -27.71 9.40
C TYR A 340 12.72 -28.86 8.59
N PHE A 341 12.82 -28.81 7.25
CA PHE A 341 12.15 -29.77 6.39
C PHE A 341 13.10 -30.73 5.68
N GLY A 342 14.42 -30.42 5.64
CA GLY A 342 15.43 -31.27 5.01
C GLY A 342 15.27 -31.40 3.49
N LYS A 343 14.57 -30.47 2.87
CA LYS A 343 14.21 -30.50 1.44
C LYS A 343 14.06 -29.09 0.89
N ASP A 344 14.24 -29.00 -0.42
CA ASP A 344 13.85 -27.83 -1.20
C ASP A 344 12.32 -27.72 -1.20
N ILE A 345 11.83 -26.51 -0.90
CA ILE A 345 10.40 -26.19 -0.82
C ILE A 345 9.98 -25.22 -1.92
N SER A 346 10.92 -24.68 -2.69
CA SER A 346 10.64 -23.64 -3.69
C SER A 346 9.67 -24.16 -4.75
N ASP A 347 9.92 -25.35 -5.29
CA ASP A 347 9.02 -26.01 -6.25
C ASP A 347 7.61 -26.23 -5.70
N PHE A 348 7.48 -26.44 -4.39
CA PHE A 348 6.19 -26.71 -3.76
C PHE A 348 5.27 -25.49 -3.80
N PHE A 349 5.80 -24.29 -3.56
CA PHE A 349 5.00 -23.06 -3.51
C PHE A 349 4.65 -22.50 -4.90
N ILE A 350 5.40 -22.86 -5.95
CA ILE A 350 5.02 -22.56 -7.35
C ILE A 350 3.75 -23.32 -7.73
N LEU A 351 3.72 -24.58 -7.31
CA LEU A 351 2.72 -25.51 -7.77
C LEU A 351 1.44 -25.37 -6.93
N ASP A 352 0.30 -25.30 -7.60
CA ASP A 352 -1.03 -25.33 -6.98
C ASP A 352 -1.38 -26.75 -6.46
N ASN A 353 -0.55 -27.26 -5.54
CA ASN A 353 -0.66 -28.56 -4.91
C ASN A 353 -2.01 -28.71 -4.20
N THR A 354 -2.60 -29.90 -4.25
CA THR A 354 -3.83 -30.22 -3.51
C THR A 354 -3.62 -30.08 -1.99
N PRO A 355 -4.69 -29.81 -1.23
CA PRO A 355 -4.62 -29.77 0.23
C PRO A 355 -4.00 -31.04 0.83
N GLN A 356 -4.27 -32.22 0.26
CA GLN A 356 -3.65 -33.46 0.71
C GLN A 356 -2.15 -33.51 0.40
N GLN A 357 -1.72 -33.15 -0.81
CA GLN A 357 -0.29 -33.08 -1.15
C GLN A 357 0.46 -32.10 -0.24
N ARG A 358 -0.16 -30.98 0.15
CA ARG A 358 0.42 -30.04 1.11
C ARG A 358 0.58 -30.64 2.50
N ARG A 359 -0.45 -31.30 3.04
CA ARG A 359 -0.36 -32.00 4.33
C ARG A 359 0.73 -33.08 4.31
N ASP A 360 0.81 -33.86 3.24
CA ASP A 360 1.83 -34.90 3.09
C ASP A 360 3.24 -34.29 2.97
N PHE A 361 3.39 -33.18 2.25
CA PHE A 361 4.66 -32.48 2.09
C PHE A 361 5.17 -31.89 3.41
N PHE A 362 4.31 -31.25 4.19
CA PHE A 362 4.68 -30.65 5.48
C PHE A 362 4.50 -31.60 6.68
N ALA A 363 4.30 -32.90 6.44
CA ALA A 363 4.29 -33.89 7.51
C ALA A 363 5.70 -34.03 8.11
N VAL A 364 5.85 -33.60 9.36
CA VAL A 364 7.10 -33.66 10.14
C VAL A 364 6.84 -34.19 11.54
N ASP A 365 7.91 -34.62 12.22
CA ASP A 365 7.82 -35.05 13.62
C ASP A 365 7.53 -33.86 14.57
N GLU A 366 7.11 -34.18 15.80
CA GLU A 366 6.76 -33.17 16.80
C GLU A 366 7.96 -32.30 17.22
N ASN A 367 9.19 -32.81 17.17
CA ASN A 367 10.36 -32.02 17.55
C ASN A 367 10.62 -30.89 16.54
N ILE A 368 10.39 -31.14 15.25
CA ILE A 368 10.46 -30.11 14.21
C ILE A 368 9.35 -29.08 14.43
N LYS A 369 8.11 -29.51 14.71
CA LYS A 369 7.01 -28.57 14.98
C LYS A 369 7.32 -27.65 16.16
N ASP A 370 7.83 -28.20 17.27
CA ASP A 370 8.25 -27.43 18.44
C ASP A 370 9.36 -26.41 18.09
N ALA A 371 10.34 -26.82 17.27
CA ALA A 371 11.42 -25.95 16.83
C ALA A 371 10.95 -24.79 15.92
N VAL A 372 9.97 -25.06 15.04
CA VAL A 372 9.32 -24.06 14.18
C VAL A 372 8.48 -23.10 15.02
N HIS A 373 7.66 -23.60 15.96
CA HIS A 373 6.89 -22.77 16.90
C HIS A 373 7.81 -21.87 17.73
N ALA A 374 8.95 -22.38 18.20
CA ALA A 374 9.91 -21.60 18.97
C ALA A 374 10.53 -20.45 18.15
N ALA A 375 10.82 -20.70 16.87
CA ALA A 375 11.36 -19.69 15.96
C ALA A 375 10.33 -18.62 15.60
N TYR A 376 9.11 -19.02 15.26
CA TYR A 376 7.97 -18.12 15.07
C TYR A 376 7.76 -17.19 16.29
N ASN A 377 7.71 -17.77 17.49
CA ASN A 377 7.57 -16.99 18.73
C ASN A 377 8.77 -16.07 19.01
N ALA A 378 9.98 -16.45 18.56
CA ALA A 378 11.16 -15.60 18.68
C ALA A 378 11.08 -14.36 17.76
N GLN A 379 10.56 -14.53 16.54
CA GLN A 379 10.31 -13.42 15.62
C GLN A 379 9.28 -12.43 16.19
N ILE A 380 8.20 -12.92 16.80
CA ILE A 380 7.22 -12.05 17.47
C ILE A 380 7.89 -11.20 18.56
N ARG A 381 8.71 -11.80 19.43
CA ARG A 381 9.40 -11.07 20.50
C ARG A 381 10.41 -10.05 19.95
N HIS A 382 11.02 -10.34 18.80
CA HIS A 382 11.92 -9.42 18.14
C HIS A 382 11.16 -8.21 17.58
N LEU A 383 10.08 -8.46 16.82
CA LEU A 383 9.19 -7.44 16.28
C LEU A 383 8.63 -6.54 17.38
N ASP A 384 8.09 -7.13 18.46
CA ASP A 384 7.48 -6.39 19.58
C ASP A 384 8.44 -5.35 20.18
N LYS A 385 9.71 -5.73 20.37
CA LYS A 385 10.75 -4.83 20.87
C LYS A 385 11.08 -3.71 19.89
N GLN A 386 11.14 -4.00 18.60
CA GLN A 386 11.46 -3.00 17.57
C GLN A 386 10.30 -2.03 17.33
N LEU A 387 9.06 -2.50 17.43
CA LEU A 387 7.86 -1.67 17.41
C LEU A 387 7.85 -0.68 18.58
N GLU A 388 8.23 -1.12 19.78
CA GLU A 388 8.36 -0.23 20.94
C GLU A 388 9.33 0.92 20.66
N LEU A 389 10.50 0.62 20.10
CA LEU A 389 11.51 1.63 19.74
C LEU A 389 10.99 2.59 18.66
N THR A 390 10.39 2.04 17.60
CA THR A 390 9.89 2.82 16.45
C THR A 390 8.77 3.77 16.87
N LEU A 391 7.76 3.27 17.58
CA LEU A 391 6.65 4.10 18.05
C LEU A 391 7.10 5.13 19.09
N THR A 392 8.05 4.78 19.95
CA THR A 392 8.64 5.75 20.90
C THR A 392 9.31 6.90 20.15
N GLU A 393 10.03 6.64 19.06
CA GLU A 393 10.67 7.69 18.26
C GLU A 393 9.63 8.57 17.54
N LEU A 394 8.67 7.95 16.84
CA LEU A 394 7.65 8.68 16.08
C LEU A 394 6.79 9.58 16.99
N SER A 395 6.49 9.11 18.21
CA SER A 395 5.70 9.87 19.18
C SER A 395 6.38 11.14 19.70
N LYS A 396 7.69 11.33 19.53
CA LYS A 396 8.39 12.55 19.99
C LYS A 396 7.99 13.81 19.24
N THR A 397 7.47 13.66 18.02
CA THR A 397 7.15 14.79 17.12
C THR A 397 5.65 14.99 16.92
N SER A 398 4.81 14.22 17.63
CA SER A 398 3.36 14.40 17.63
C SER A 398 2.77 14.07 19.00
N SER A 399 1.97 14.99 19.54
CA SER A 399 1.23 14.77 20.78
C SER A 399 -0.20 14.25 20.56
N ASP A 400 -0.70 14.29 19.33
CA ASP A 400 -2.05 13.88 18.96
C ASP A 400 -2.02 12.96 17.74
N TYR A 401 -2.10 11.66 17.98
CA TYR A 401 -2.07 10.66 16.93
C TYR A 401 -2.94 9.44 17.24
N VAL A 402 -3.46 8.87 16.17
CA VAL A 402 -4.15 7.58 16.14
C VAL A 402 -3.13 6.49 15.84
N VAL A 403 -3.17 5.41 16.60
CA VAL A 403 -2.44 4.18 16.28
C VAL A 403 -3.43 3.08 15.93
N VAL A 404 -3.30 2.51 14.75
CA VAL A 404 -3.97 1.26 14.38
C VAL A 404 -2.99 0.12 14.47
N ILE A 405 -3.39 -0.95 15.15
CA ILE A 405 -2.72 -2.24 15.12
C ILE A 405 -3.60 -3.17 14.30
N HIS A 406 -3.10 -3.58 13.15
CA HIS A 406 -3.72 -4.47 12.20
C HIS A 406 -2.81 -5.67 11.94
N VAL A 407 -3.43 -6.81 11.67
CA VAL A 407 -2.76 -8.01 11.20
C VAL A 407 -3.53 -8.49 9.98
N ASP A 408 -2.83 -8.72 8.87
CA ASP A 408 -3.45 -9.08 7.61
C ASP A 408 -4.01 -10.51 7.62
N HIS A 409 -3.31 -11.48 8.19
CA HIS A 409 -3.75 -12.84 8.46
C HIS A 409 -2.83 -13.49 9.52
N GLY A 410 -3.17 -14.71 9.92
CA GLY A 410 -2.35 -15.58 10.76
C GLY A 410 -1.60 -16.62 9.93
N GLU A 411 -1.15 -17.67 10.60
CA GLU A 411 -0.39 -18.77 9.99
C GLU A 411 -0.81 -20.10 10.58
N GLU A 412 -0.91 -21.14 9.75
CA GLU A 412 -1.11 -22.50 10.22
C GLU A 412 0.22 -23.09 10.69
N LEU A 413 0.25 -23.58 11.93
CA LEU A 413 1.40 -24.30 12.47
C LEU A 413 0.96 -25.71 12.88
N TRP A 414 0.48 -26.48 11.91
CA TRP A 414 -0.11 -27.83 12.01
C TRP A 414 -1.47 -27.93 12.70
N ASP A 415 -2.17 -26.82 12.89
CA ASP A 415 -3.53 -26.80 13.47
C ASP A 415 -4.54 -27.61 12.64
N GLN A 416 -4.37 -27.71 11.32
CA GLN A 416 -5.16 -28.53 10.39
C GLN A 416 -4.28 -29.59 9.68
N GLY A 417 -3.12 -29.90 10.26
CA GLY A 417 -2.17 -30.88 9.73
C GLY A 417 -1.26 -30.37 8.62
N SER A 418 -1.21 -29.06 8.37
CA SER A 418 -0.36 -28.43 7.37
C SER A 418 0.48 -27.28 7.96
N PHE A 419 1.13 -26.50 7.11
CA PHE A 419 2.03 -25.42 7.51
C PHE A 419 1.84 -24.22 6.58
N GLU A 420 2.15 -23.02 7.07
CA GLU A 420 2.04 -21.74 6.36
C GLU A 420 0.57 -21.30 6.18
N HIS A 421 0.22 -20.51 5.17
CA HIS A 421 -1.08 -19.86 5.02
C HIS A 421 -1.55 -19.93 3.56
N GLY A 422 -2.52 -19.11 3.15
CA GLY A 422 -2.99 -19.10 1.76
C GLY A 422 -3.80 -20.32 1.30
N HIS A 423 -3.91 -21.38 2.10
CA HIS A 423 -4.55 -22.66 1.72
C HIS A 423 -5.71 -23.11 2.63
N THR A 424 -5.92 -22.43 3.77
CA THR A 424 -6.99 -22.72 4.72
C THR A 424 -7.69 -21.44 5.19
N PHE A 425 -8.94 -21.57 5.67
CA PHE A 425 -9.72 -20.49 6.30
C PHE A 425 -10.02 -20.81 7.77
N ALA A 426 -9.19 -21.64 8.39
CA ALA A 426 -9.26 -21.95 9.81
C ALA A 426 -8.88 -20.72 10.66
N ASP A 427 -9.39 -20.66 11.89
CA ASP A 427 -9.20 -19.50 12.78
C ASP A 427 -7.72 -19.20 13.06
N CYS A 428 -6.81 -20.20 12.98
CA CYS A 428 -5.37 -19.95 13.10
C CYS A 428 -4.83 -19.00 12.01
N VAL A 429 -5.48 -18.94 10.84
CA VAL A 429 -5.11 -18.10 9.70
C VAL A 429 -6.03 -16.89 9.57
N VAL A 430 -7.34 -17.02 9.79
CA VAL A 430 -8.25 -15.88 9.52
C VAL A 430 -8.61 -15.08 10.76
N LYS A 431 -8.38 -15.56 11.99
CA LYS A 431 -8.69 -14.78 13.21
C LYS A 431 -7.46 -14.00 13.67
N VAL A 432 -7.57 -12.67 13.67
CA VAL A 432 -6.42 -11.76 13.75
C VAL A 432 -6.54 -10.77 14.92
N PRO A 433 -5.42 -10.32 15.52
CA PRO A 433 -5.41 -9.14 16.38
C PRO A 433 -5.84 -7.89 15.63
N LEU A 434 -6.66 -7.05 16.27
CA LEU A 434 -7.04 -5.74 15.75
C LEU A 434 -7.28 -4.76 16.91
N ALA A 435 -6.71 -3.57 16.84
CA ALA A 435 -7.01 -2.50 17.78
C ALA A 435 -6.84 -1.11 17.16
N ILE A 436 -7.52 -0.14 17.77
CA ILE A 436 -7.33 1.28 17.50
C ILE A 436 -7.17 2.05 18.81
N ILE A 437 -6.17 2.92 18.84
CA ILE A 437 -5.80 3.73 19.99
C ILE A 437 -5.84 5.19 19.54
N HIS A 438 -6.61 6.01 20.26
CA HIS A 438 -6.61 7.47 20.09
C HIS A 438 -6.89 8.09 21.46
N ALA A 439 -5.82 8.51 22.15
CA ALA A 439 -5.90 8.92 23.55
C ALA A 439 -6.91 10.07 23.76
N GLY A 440 -7.87 9.86 24.66
CA GLY A 440 -8.92 10.84 24.96
C GLY A 440 -10.10 10.86 23.97
N ASN A 441 -9.97 10.24 22.80
CA ASN A 441 -11.01 10.19 21.76
C ASN A 441 -11.60 8.80 21.53
N ILE A 442 -10.88 7.73 21.92
CA ILE A 442 -11.37 6.35 21.91
C ILE A 442 -11.29 5.77 23.32
N GLU A 443 -12.42 5.30 23.84
CA GLU A 443 -12.48 4.62 25.13
C GLU A 443 -11.80 3.24 25.03
N ALA A 444 -10.95 2.93 26.02
CA ALA A 444 -10.30 1.65 26.12
C ALA A 444 -11.31 0.54 26.46
N GLY A 445 -11.26 -0.59 25.74
CA GLY A 445 -12.20 -1.67 25.96
C GLY A 445 -12.07 -2.79 24.94
N GLN A 446 -12.77 -3.91 25.20
CA GLN A 446 -12.79 -5.07 24.32
C GLN A 446 -14.16 -5.23 23.65
N ILE A 447 -14.14 -5.44 22.35
CA ILE A 447 -15.28 -5.75 21.51
C ILE A 447 -15.15 -7.20 21.06
N SER A 448 -16.10 -8.05 21.48
CA SER A 448 -16.10 -9.50 21.20
C SER A 448 -17.09 -9.92 20.13
N LYS A 449 -17.90 -9.01 19.57
CA LYS A 449 -18.71 -9.34 18.39
C LYS A 449 -17.78 -9.62 17.20
N PRO A 450 -18.10 -10.59 16.32
CA PRO A 450 -17.36 -10.79 15.08
C PRO A 450 -17.29 -9.49 14.29
N VAL A 451 -16.11 -9.18 13.74
CA VAL A 451 -15.90 -8.01 12.88
C VAL A 451 -14.93 -8.34 11.75
N ALA A 452 -15.15 -7.77 10.57
CA ALA A 452 -14.19 -7.91 9.48
C ALA A 452 -13.07 -6.89 9.69
N ALA A 453 -11.83 -7.37 9.75
CA ALA A 453 -10.67 -6.56 10.12
C ALA A 453 -10.46 -5.37 9.17
N HIS A 454 -10.79 -5.54 7.88
CA HIS A 454 -10.61 -4.52 6.86
C HIS A 454 -11.45 -3.25 7.05
N HIS A 455 -12.58 -3.31 7.76
CA HIS A 455 -13.37 -2.12 8.06
C HIS A 455 -12.62 -1.09 8.90
N ILE A 456 -11.45 -1.44 9.46
CA ILE A 456 -10.61 -0.47 10.17
C ILE A 456 -10.17 0.71 9.28
N GLY A 457 -9.96 0.49 7.98
CA GLY A 457 -9.60 1.55 7.04
C GLY A 457 -10.71 2.59 6.89
N THR A 458 -11.95 2.15 6.64
CA THR A 458 -13.12 3.03 6.54
C THR A 458 -13.52 3.62 7.90
N TYR A 459 -13.34 2.86 8.99
CA TYR A 459 -13.57 3.36 10.35
C TYR A 459 -12.64 4.52 10.70
N LEU A 460 -11.39 4.49 10.26
CA LEU A 460 -10.45 5.60 10.47
C LEU A 460 -10.96 6.90 9.82
N LEU A 461 -11.47 6.82 8.59
CA LEU A 461 -12.03 7.97 7.90
C LEU A 461 -13.24 8.54 8.65
N GLU A 462 -14.16 7.67 9.09
CA GLU A 462 -15.32 8.07 9.89
C GLU A 462 -14.93 8.66 11.24
N HIS A 463 -13.96 8.05 11.94
CA HIS A 463 -13.47 8.50 13.25
C HIS A 463 -12.82 9.88 13.20
N LEU A 464 -12.16 10.21 12.08
CA LEU A 464 -11.49 11.48 11.86
C LEU A 464 -12.32 12.50 11.07
N ASP A 465 -13.60 12.20 10.80
CA ASP A 465 -14.52 13.04 10.03
C ASP A 465 -13.97 13.41 8.63
N ILE A 466 -13.32 12.44 7.98
CA ILE A 466 -12.78 12.59 6.62
C ILE A 466 -13.85 12.22 5.60
N GLU A 467 -14.25 13.21 4.80
CA GLU A 467 -15.20 13.03 3.70
C GLU A 467 -14.63 12.04 2.66
N ASN A 468 -15.43 11.05 2.27
CA ASN A 468 -15.02 10.02 1.34
C ASN A 468 -16.23 9.42 0.60
N SER A 469 -15.95 8.59 -0.40
CA SER A 469 -16.97 7.86 -1.17
C SER A 469 -16.89 6.34 -1.00
N MET A 470 -16.17 5.89 0.03
CA MET A 470 -15.94 4.47 0.32
C MET A 470 -17.15 3.87 1.04
N PRO A 471 -17.26 2.52 1.09
CA PRO A 471 -18.27 1.86 1.90
C PRO A 471 -18.20 2.29 3.36
N ALA A 472 -19.36 2.37 4.02
CA ALA A 472 -19.42 2.63 5.45
C ALA A 472 -18.77 1.48 6.25
N SER A 473 -18.16 1.83 7.37
CA SER A 473 -17.59 0.88 8.30
C SER A 473 -18.66 0.09 9.06
N ALA A 474 -18.41 -1.20 9.25
CA ALA A 474 -19.15 -2.00 10.24
C ALA A 474 -18.59 -1.85 11.67
N LEU A 475 -17.41 -1.23 11.84
CA LEU A 475 -16.85 -0.91 13.15
C LEU A 475 -17.49 0.35 13.73
N GLY A 476 -17.50 0.46 15.05
CA GLY A 476 -18.11 1.57 15.78
C GLY A 476 -19.49 1.23 16.34
N ASP A 477 -20.29 2.27 16.57
CA ASP A 477 -21.54 2.19 17.33
C ASP A 477 -22.79 2.11 16.45
N ASN A 478 -22.64 1.82 15.15
CA ASN A 478 -23.78 1.61 14.25
C ASN A 478 -24.53 0.32 14.64
N PRO A 479 -25.77 0.41 15.16
CA PRO A 479 -26.52 -0.77 15.61
C PRO A 479 -27.04 -1.63 14.45
N ASN A 480 -27.03 -1.11 13.22
CA ASN A 480 -27.53 -1.77 12.02
C ASN A 480 -26.41 -2.28 11.10
N ALA A 481 -25.15 -2.19 11.52
CA ALA A 481 -24.03 -2.69 10.73
C ALA A 481 -24.14 -4.21 10.52
N ASP A 482 -23.91 -4.67 9.29
CA ASP A 482 -23.67 -6.09 9.05
C ASP A 482 -22.31 -6.45 9.62
N LEU A 483 -22.32 -7.30 10.65
CA LEU A 483 -21.11 -7.78 11.33
C LEU A 483 -20.61 -9.10 10.75
N SER A 484 -21.26 -9.61 9.70
CA SER A 484 -20.80 -10.80 9.02
C SER A 484 -19.43 -10.55 8.37
N VAL A 485 -18.58 -11.57 8.39
CA VAL A 485 -17.24 -11.50 7.83
C VAL A 485 -17.08 -12.59 6.80
N THR A 486 -16.78 -12.21 5.56
CA THR A 486 -16.54 -13.16 4.49
C THR A 486 -15.05 -13.21 4.17
N SER A 487 -14.45 -14.38 4.36
CA SER A 487 -13.04 -14.66 4.06
C SER A 487 -12.93 -15.59 2.85
N THR A 488 -12.28 -15.16 1.77
CA THR A 488 -12.25 -15.89 0.47
C THR A 488 -10.94 -15.67 -0.29
N HIS A 489 -10.85 -16.20 -1.53
CA HIS A 489 -9.77 -15.97 -2.49
C HIS A 489 -8.41 -16.47 -2.02
N SER A 490 -8.30 -17.80 -1.83
CA SER A 490 -7.07 -18.45 -1.38
C SER A 490 -5.90 -18.32 -2.35
N LEU A 491 -4.69 -18.13 -1.82
CA LEU A 491 -3.43 -18.10 -2.58
C LEU A 491 -3.10 -19.43 -3.24
N TYR A 492 -3.40 -20.53 -2.55
CA TYR A 492 -3.20 -21.90 -3.01
C TYR A 492 -4.52 -22.67 -2.99
N ARG A 493 -4.54 -23.83 -3.65
CA ARG A 493 -5.66 -24.74 -3.58
C ARG A 493 -6.04 -25.05 -2.13
N SER A 494 -7.32 -24.87 -1.85
CA SER A 494 -7.91 -25.04 -0.52
C SER A 494 -9.10 -26.00 -0.59
N ASP A 495 -9.41 -26.66 0.54
CA ASP A 495 -10.53 -27.61 0.62
C ASP A 495 -11.89 -26.93 0.38
N ILE A 496 -11.99 -25.63 0.69
CA ILE A 496 -13.18 -24.78 0.49
C ILE A 496 -12.77 -23.46 -0.18
N GLY A 497 -13.71 -22.77 -0.81
CA GLY A 497 -13.48 -21.45 -1.43
C GLY A 497 -13.43 -20.29 -0.43
N GLY A 498 -14.03 -20.48 0.75
CA GLY A 498 -14.03 -19.49 1.81
C GLY A 498 -14.95 -19.82 2.97
N LYS A 499 -15.08 -18.88 3.89
CA LYS A 499 -15.92 -18.97 5.10
C LYS A 499 -16.60 -17.64 5.36
N THR A 500 -17.90 -17.66 5.65
CA THR A 500 -18.61 -16.51 6.20
C THR A 500 -18.84 -16.74 7.69
N ILE A 501 -18.31 -15.87 8.53
CA ILE A 501 -18.59 -15.81 9.97
C ILE A 501 -19.80 -14.90 10.17
N HIS A 502 -20.84 -15.38 10.83
CA HIS A 502 -22.06 -14.63 11.11
C HIS A 502 -21.94 -13.85 12.43
N ALA A 503 -22.81 -12.86 12.63
CA ALA A 503 -22.80 -11.99 13.81
C ALA A 503 -22.95 -12.76 15.15
N ASP A 504 -23.57 -13.94 15.14
CA ASP A 504 -23.72 -14.82 16.31
C ASP A 504 -22.47 -15.71 16.57
N GLY A 505 -21.43 -15.59 15.74
CA GLY A 505 -20.20 -16.37 15.82
C GLY A 505 -20.27 -17.74 15.12
N SER A 506 -21.43 -18.15 14.60
CA SER A 506 -21.53 -19.32 13.73
C SER A 506 -20.85 -19.04 12.38
N TYR A 507 -20.62 -20.07 11.57
CA TYR A 507 -20.06 -19.89 10.23
C TYR A 507 -20.73 -20.79 9.19
N SER A 508 -20.67 -20.33 7.95
CA SER A 508 -21.02 -21.09 6.75
C SER A 508 -19.82 -21.21 5.81
N VAL A 509 -19.79 -22.30 5.06
CA VAL A 509 -18.74 -22.60 4.08
C VAL A 509 -19.14 -22.04 2.72
N ILE A 510 -18.18 -21.44 2.03
CA ILE A 510 -18.29 -21.02 0.63
C ILE A 510 -17.53 -22.04 -0.22
N ASN A 511 -18.20 -22.62 -1.20
CA ASN A 511 -17.58 -23.50 -2.18
C ASN A 511 -16.93 -22.69 -3.30
N HIS A 512 -15.92 -23.26 -3.96
CA HIS A 512 -15.21 -22.61 -5.06
C HIS A 512 -16.12 -22.15 -6.21
N GLN A 513 -17.19 -22.90 -6.51
CA GLN A 513 -18.15 -22.55 -7.57
C GLN A 513 -19.00 -21.31 -7.25
N GLN A 514 -18.97 -20.82 -6.01
CA GLN A 514 -19.68 -19.62 -5.57
C GLN A 514 -18.79 -18.37 -5.62
N LEU A 515 -17.50 -18.52 -5.97
CA LEU A 515 -16.58 -17.40 -6.07
C LEU A 515 -16.65 -16.77 -7.45
N GLU A 516 -16.74 -15.44 -7.47
CA GLU A 516 -16.58 -14.62 -8.67
C GLU A 516 -15.21 -13.94 -8.62
N TYR A 517 -14.49 -13.97 -9.75
CA TYR A 517 -13.16 -13.37 -9.90
C TYR A 517 -13.25 -12.23 -10.91
N ASN A 518 -13.41 -11.01 -10.41
CA ASN A 518 -13.61 -9.81 -11.22
C ASN A 518 -12.33 -8.94 -11.34
N GLY A 519 -11.19 -9.50 -10.94
CA GLY A 519 -9.90 -8.83 -10.98
C GLY A 519 -9.34 -8.69 -12.40
N LYS A 520 -8.43 -7.73 -12.58
CA LYS A 520 -7.68 -7.56 -13.81
C LYS A 520 -6.41 -8.43 -13.73
N PRO A 521 -6.19 -9.37 -14.67
CA PRO A 521 -4.95 -10.12 -14.71
C PRO A 521 -3.75 -9.19 -14.84
N ILE A 522 -2.70 -9.49 -14.08
CA ILE A 522 -1.43 -8.76 -14.09
C ILE A 522 -0.28 -9.74 -14.20
N GLU A 523 0.74 -9.34 -14.96
CA GLU A 523 2.02 -10.04 -14.99
C GLU A 523 2.88 -9.58 -13.82
N VAL A 524 3.60 -10.52 -13.21
CA VAL A 524 4.57 -10.22 -12.15
C VAL A 524 5.81 -9.61 -12.79
N PRO A 525 6.25 -8.40 -12.39
CA PRO A 525 7.48 -7.80 -12.91
C PRO A 525 8.71 -8.68 -12.66
N ALA A 526 9.71 -8.63 -13.55
CA ALA A 526 10.88 -9.50 -13.49
C ALA A 526 11.77 -9.27 -12.25
N ASP A 527 11.82 -8.04 -11.74
CA ASP A 527 12.49 -7.66 -10.50
C ASP A 527 11.75 -8.21 -9.27
N VAL A 528 10.41 -8.12 -9.26
CA VAL A 528 9.58 -8.75 -8.24
C VAL A 528 9.75 -10.27 -8.24
N LEU A 529 9.76 -10.91 -9.42
CA LEU A 529 10.09 -12.33 -9.57
C LEU A 529 11.48 -12.63 -8.98
N ALA A 530 12.48 -11.79 -9.24
CA ALA A 530 13.81 -11.97 -8.67
C ALA A 530 13.84 -11.83 -7.14
N THR A 531 13.04 -10.96 -6.53
CA THR A 531 12.93 -10.92 -5.07
C THR A 531 12.15 -12.09 -4.51
N LEU A 532 11.07 -12.49 -5.18
CA LEU A 532 10.33 -13.71 -4.88
C LEU A 532 11.30 -14.90 -4.86
N ARG A 533 12.24 -15.03 -5.81
CA ARG A 533 13.31 -16.05 -5.79
C ARG A 533 14.13 -16.05 -4.51
N GLN A 534 14.56 -14.87 -4.05
CA GLN A 534 15.37 -14.75 -2.82
C GLN A 534 14.58 -15.14 -1.58
N LEU A 535 13.26 -14.95 -1.60
CA LEU A 535 12.34 -15.34 -0.54
C LEU A 535 11.88 -16.81 -0.67
N GLY A 536 12.43 -17.56 -1.64
CA GLY A 536 12.11 -18.97 -1.87
C GLY A 536 10.91 -19.23 -2.77
N TYR A 537 10.29 -18.20 -3.35
CA TYR A 537 9.22 -18.29 -4.36
C TYR A 537 9.83 -18.34 -5.77
N SER A 538 9.43 -19.26 -6.65
CA SER A 538 10.07 -19.37 -7.98
C SER A 538 9.55 -18.38 -9.04
N ASP A 539 10.11 -18.49 -10.25
CA ASP A 539 9.88 -17.71 -11.47
C ASP A 539 8.50 -17.71 -12.12
N ASP A 540 7.55 -18.49 -11.62
CA ASP A 540 6.43 -18.99 -12.40
C ASP A 540 5.04 -18.73 -11.83
#